data_AF-A0A3L9HL54-F1
#
_entry.id   AF-A0A3L9HL54-F1
#
_cell.length_a   1.000
_cell.length_b   1.000
_cell.length_c   1.000
_cell.angle_alpha   90.00
_cell.angle_beta   90.00
_cell.angle_gamma   90.00
#
_symmetry.space_group_name_H-M   'P 1'
#
loop_
_entity.id
_entity.type
_entity.pdbx_description
1 polymer ?
#
loop_
_entity_poly.entity_id
_entity_poly.type
_entity_poly.pdbx_seq_one_letter_code
_entity_poly.pdbx_strand_id
1 'polypeptide(L)'
;MLDRLESEILADRVSEESRRWLASCGLTVEQMKNQMDPVYTPARKIHLYHCDHRGLPLALISTEGATAWCAEYDEWGNLLSDENPHHLQQLIRLPGQQYDEESGLYYNRHRYYDPLQGRYITQDPIG
;
A
#
# COMPACT_ATOMS: atom_id res chain seq x y z
N MET A 1 -28.71 12.65 -4.49
CA MET A 1 -29.26 12.78 -5.86
C MET A 1 -28.13 12.85 -6.88
N LEU A 2 -27.13 13.72 -6.66
CA LEU A 2 -25.91 13.80 -7.47
C LEU A 2 -25.07 12.51 -7.47
N ASP A 3 -24.83 11.89 -6.31
CA ASP A 3 -24.06 10.63 -6.24
C ASP A 3 -24.69 9.48 -7.06
N ARG A 4 -26.04 9.47 -7.15
CA ARG A 4 -26.79 8.52 -7.97
C ARG A 4 -26.57 8.80 -9.45
N LEU A 5 -26.64 10.06 -9.86
CA LEU A 5 -26.42 10.50 -11.23
C LEU A 5 -24.98 10.23 -11.69
N GLU A 6 -23.99 10.53 -10.86
CA GLU A 6 -22.58 10.23 -11.16
C GLU A 6 -22.36 8.73 -11.36
N SER A 7 -22.90 7.90 -10.46
CA SER A 7 -22.86 6.44 -10.59
C SER A 7 -23.52 5.95 -11.89
N GLU A 8 -24.65 6.55 -12.26
CA GLU A 8 -25.37 6.26 -13.50
C GLU A 8 -24.58 6.66 -14.76
N ILE A 9 -23.89 7.81 -14.73
CA ILE A 9 -23.04 8.29 -15.82
C ILE A 9 -21.79 7.40 -15.97
N LEU A 10 -21.15 7.02 -14.85
CA LEU A 10 -20.00 6.12 -14.85
C LEU A 10 -20.35 4.72 -15.36
N ALA A 11 -21.57 4.25 -15.07
CA ALA A 11 -22.06 2.95 -15.53
C ALA A 11 -22.65 2.99 -16.95
N ASP A 12 -22.64 4.14 -17.62
CA ASP A 12 -23.29 4.39 -18.92
C ASP A 12 -24.78 3.97 -18.95
N ARG A 13 -25.49 4.17 -17.82
CA ARG A 13 -26.88 3.74 -17.61
C ARG A 13 -27.70 4.85 -16.94
N VAL A 14 -27.72 6.04 -17.56
CA VAL A 14 -28.47 7.19 -17.05
C VAL A 14 -29.97 6.99 -17.17
N SER A 15 -30.66 7.02 -16.03
CA SER A 15 -32.11 6.86 -15.95
C SER A 15 -32.87 8.02 -16.60
N GLU A 16 -34.09 7.78 -17.07
CA GLU A 16 -34.95 8.83 -17.64
C GLU A 16 -35.28 9.93 -16.62
N GLU A 17 -35.37 9.60 -15.34
CA GLU A 17 -35.52 10.58 -14.25
C GLU A 17 -34.30 11.52 -14.18
N SER A 18 -33.09 10.96 -14.19
CA SER A 18 -31.83 11.70 -14.19
C SER A 18 -31.67 12.56 -15.44
N ARG A 19 -32.08 12.06 -16.62
CA ARG A 19 -32.09 12.83 -17.88
C ARG A 19 -33.03 14.01 -17.83
N ARG A 20 -34.24 13.83 -17.28
CA ARG A 20 -35.21 14.91 -17.10
C ARG A 20 -34.72 15.96 -16.12
N TRP A 21 -34.09 15.53 -15.03
CA TRP A 21 -33.49 16.44 -14.07
C TRP A 21 -32.37 17.27 -14.71
N LEU A 22 -31.43 16.63 -15.41
CA LEU A 22 -30.36 17.31 -16.17
C LEU A 22 -30.93 18.32 -17.18
N ALA A 23 -31.95 17.94 -17.95
CA ALA A 23 -32.62 18.83 -18.90
C ALA A 23 -33.29 20.02 -18.20
N SER A 24 -33.88 19.82 -17.02
CA SER A 24 -34.46 20.92 -16.22
C SER A 24 -33.39 21.90 -15.71
N CYS A 25 -32.15 21.43 -15.54
CA CYS A 25 -30.98 22.24 -15.24
C CYS A 25 -30.27 22.82 -16.47
N GLY A 26 -30.75 22.54 -17.70
CA GLY A 26 -30.10 22.99 -18.94
C GLY A 26 -28.80 22.25 -19.27
N LEU A 27 -28.58 21.07 -18.70
CA LEU A 27 -27.38 20.25 -18.90
C LEU A 27 -27.70 18.98 -19.70
N THR A 28 -26.75 18.55 -20.51
CA THR A 28 -26.75 17.22 -21.13
C THR A 28 -25.91 16.23 -20.32
N VAL A 29 -26.13 14.93 -20.54
CA VAL A 29 -25.30 13.88 -19.94
C VAL A 29 -23.83 14.05 -20.31
N GLU A 30 -23.54 14.43 -21.55
CA GLU A 30 -22.17 14.62 -22.04
C GLU A 30 -21.48 15.83 -21.38
N GLN A 31 -22.19 16.95 -21.21
CA GLN A 31 -21.67 18.10 -20.46
C GLN A 31 -21.39 17.74 -19.00
N MET A 32 -22.28 16.99 -18.36
CA MET A 32 -22.05 16.52 -16.98
C MET A 32 -20.84 15.58 -16.91
N LYS A 33 -20.72 14.62 -17.85
CA LYS A 33 -19.59 13.69 -17.92
C LYS A 33 -18.25 14.41 -18.08
N ASN A 34 -18.21 15.49 -18.87
CA ASN A 34 -17.00 16.30 -19.07
C ASN A 34 -16.65 17.17 -17.85
N GLN A 35 -17.58 17.40 -16.94
CA GLN A 35 -17.36 18.13 -15.68
C GLN A 35 -16.99 17.21 -14.51
N MET A 36 -17.18 15.90 -14.64
CA MET A 36 -16.81 14.94 -13.61
C MET A 36 -15.30 14.75 -13.58
N ASP A 37 -14.75 14.71 -12.37
CA ASP A 37 -13.37 14.27 -12.17
C ASP A 37 -13.22 12.82 -12.66
N PRO A 38 -12.11 12.49 -13.34
CA PRO A 38 -11.85 11.12 -13.73
C PRO A 38 -11.76 10.24 -12.47
N VAL A 39 -12.42 9.08 -12.52
CA VAL A 39 -12.32 8.10 -11.43
C VAL A 39 -10.86 7.73 -11.23
N TYR A 40 -10.33 8.04 -10.05
CA TYR A 40 -8.98 7.65 -9.69
C TYR A 40 -8.88 6.11 -9.69
N THR A 41 -8.15 5.59 -10.67
CA THR A 41 -7.80 4.17 -10.73
C THR A 41 -6.33 4.07 -10.34
N PRO A 42 -6.01 3.59 -9.13
CA PRO A 42 -4.61 3.49 -8.72
C PRO A 42 -3.88 2.52 -9.64
N ALA A 43 -2.77 2.98 -10.22
CA ALA A 43 -1.84 2.10 -10.91
C ALA A 43 -1.28 1.10 -9.90
N ARG A 44 -1.51 -0.20 -10.12
CA ARG A 44 -0.99 -1.26 -9.27
C ARG A 44 0.37 -1.70 -9.79
N LYS A 45 1.38 -1.66 -8.93
CA LYS A 45 2.70 -2.27 -9.16
C LYS A 45 2.83 -3.50 -8.28
N ILE A 46 3.29 -4.60 -8.86
CA ILE A 46 3.48 -5.87 -8.15
C ILE A 46 4.97 -6.08 -7.96
N HIS A 47 5.36 -6.42 -6.74
CA HIS A 47 6.70 -6.89 -6.42
C HIS A 47 6.60 -8.20 -5.64
N LEU A 48 7.51 -9.12 -5.91
CA LEU A 48 7.64 -10.40 -5.24
C LEU A 48 8.71 -10.29 -4.16
N TYR A 49 8.38 -10.74 -2.96
CA TYR A 49 9.34 -10.82 -1.86
C TYR A 49 10.29 -12.00 -2.09
N HIS A 50 11.58 -11.70 -2.15
CA HIS A 50 12.64 -12.70 -2.02
C HIS A 50 13.15 -12.67 -0.58
N CYS A 51 13.01 -13.78 0.13
CA CYS A 51 13.37 -13.88 1.54
C CYS A 51 14.46 -14.92 1.78
N ASP A 52 15.20 -14.74 2.87
CA ASP A 52 16.10 -15.78 3.39
C ASP A 52 15.33 -16.94 4.05
N HIS A 53 16.06 -17.93 4.56
CA HIS A 53 15.49 -19.10 5.24
C HIS A 53 14.76 -18.78 6.56
N ARG A 54 14.97 -17.61 7.16
CA ARG A 54 14.26 -17.11 8.35
C ARG A 54 12.98 -16.38 7.98
N GLY A 55 12.76 -16.12 6.69
CA GLY A 55 11.66 -15.30 6.18
C GLY A 55 11.95 -13.80 6.17
N LEU A 56 13.20 -13.38 6.38
CA LEU A 56 13.60 -11.97 6.30
C LEU A 56 13.63 -11.52 4.83
N PRO A 57 12.90 -10.46 4.45
CA PRO A 57 12.98 -9.88 3.11
C PRO A 57 14.40 -9.41 2.76
N LEU A 58 14.98 -9.92 1.69
CA LEU A 58 16.27 -9.48 1.15
C LEU A 58 16.13 -8.68 -0.13
N ALA A 59 15.07 -8.92 -0.91
CA ALA A 59 14.81 -8.19 -2.14
C ALA A 59 13.32 -8.09 -2.50
N LEU A 60 12.99 -7.07 -3.29
CA LEU A 60 11.72 -6.94 -4.00
C LEU A 60 11.99 -7.08 -5.50
N ILE A 61 11.41 -8.11 -6.11
CA ILE A 61 11.60 -8.44 -7.52
C ILE A 61 10.36 -7.98 -8.31
N SER A 62 10.56 -7.21 -9.36
CA SER A 62 9.47 -6.79 -10.25
C SER A 62 8.92 -7.98 -11.05
N THR A 63 7.77 -7.78 -11.70
CA THR A 63 7.17 -8.80 -12.59
C THR A 63 8.06 -9.15 -13.80
N GLU A 64 9.00 -8.27 -14.14
CA GLU A 64 9.98 -8.44 -15.22
C GLU A 64 11.26 -9.14 -14.74
N GLY A 65 11.36 -9.49 -13.45
CA GLY A 65 12.53 -10.13 -12.86
C GLY A 65 13.63 -9.17 -12.43
N ALA A 66 13.40 -7.85 -12.48
CA ALA A 66 14.37 -6.86 -12.04
C ALA A 66 14.33 -6.67 -10.52
N THR A 67 15.50 -6.48 -9.88
CA THR A 67 15.58 -6.10 -8.47
C THR A 67 15.19 -4.63 -8.32
N ALA A 68 14.03 -4.37 -7.73
CA ALA A 68 13.52 -3.02 -7.51
C ALA A 68 13.97 -2.43 -6.16
N TRP A 69 14.33 -3.31 -5.22
CA TRP A 69 14.91 -2.98 -3.92
C TRP A 69 15.66 -4.22 -3.39
N CYS A 70 16.77 -4.01 -2.69
CA CYS A 70 17.42 -5.06 -1.90
C CYS A 70 18.09 -4.49 -0.65
N ALA A 71 18.37 -5.37 0.31
CA ALA A 71 19.01 -4.98 1.56
C ALA A 71 19.84 -6.12 2.16
N GLU A 72 20.86 -5.72 2.92
CA GLU A 72 21.68 -6.60 3.74
C GLU A 72 21.36 -6.37 5.22
N TYR A 73 21.29 -7.46 5.96
CA TYR A 73 20.94 -7.47 7.38
C TYR A 73 21.88 -8.36 8.18
N ASP A 74 22.06 -8.04 9.46
CA ASP A 74 22.74 -8.93 10.39
C ASP A 74 21.84 -10.07 10.91
N GLU A 75 22.38 -10.86 11.85
CA GLU A 75 21.69 -12.01 12.44
C GLU A 75 20.47 -11.62 13.29
N TRP A 76 20.42 -10.38 13.80
CA TRP A 76 19.32 -9.83 14.59
C TRP A 76 18.33 -9.02 13.75
N GLY A 77 18.62 -8.84 12.46
CA GLY A 77 17.77 -8.11 11.52
C GLY A 77 18.01 -6.61 11.50
N ASN A 78 19.15 -6.11 12.01
CA ASN A 78 19.54 -4.72 11.80
C ASN A 78 19.86 -4.51 10.31
N LEU A 79 19.36 -3.43 9.73
CA LEU A 79 19.68 -3.05 8.36
C LEU A 79 21.12 -2.54 8.31
N LEU A 80 21.96 -3.19 7.52
CA LEU A 80 23.36 -2.80 7.31
C LEU A 80 23.49 -1.84 6.12
N SER A 81 22.78 -2.16 5.03
CA SER A 81 22.71 -1.34 3.82
C SER A 81 21.51 -1.72 2.97
N ASP A 82 21.00 -0.78 2.17
CA ASP A 82 19.99 -1.05 1.15
C ASP A 82 20.28 -0.33 -0.18
N GLU A 83 19.73 -0.89 -1.26
CA GLU A 83 19.64 -0.23 -2.56
C GLU A 83 18.16 -0.01 -2.90
N ASN A 84 17.75 1.25 -2.97
CA ASN A 84 16.35 1.64 -3.19
C ASN A 84 16.18 2.75 -4.23
N PRO A 85 16.49 2.50 -5.52
CA PRO A 85 16.44 3.52 -6.56
C PRO A 85 15.02 4.04 -6.85
N HIS A 86 14.00 3.30 -6.41
CA HIS A 86 12.59 3.62 -6.64
C HIS A 86 11.87 4.17 -5.40
N HIS A 87 12.61 4.41 -4.30
CA HIS A 87 12.06 4.88 -3.02
C HIS A 87 10.85 4.06 -2.56
N LEU A 88 10.93 2.74 -2.72
CA LEU A 88 9.90 1.81 -2.28
C LEU A 88 9.83 1.79 -0.75
N GLN A 89 8.61 1.81 -0.23
CA GLN A 89 8.38 1.59 1.19
C GLN A 89 8.34 0.09 1.47
N GLN A 90 9.41 -0.42 2.08
CA GLN A 90 9.49 -1.77 2.60
C GLN A 90 9.61 -1.67 4.13
N LEU A 91 8.60 -2.19 4.85
CA LEU A 91 8.57 -2.17 6.32
C LEU A 91 8.64 -3.57 6.95
N ILE A 92 8.50 -4.65 6.19
CA ILE A 92 8.45 -6.00 6.75
C ILE A 92 9.87 -6.42 7.19
N ARG A 93 9.97 -7.01 8.38
CA ARG A 93 11.23 -7.54 8.95
C ARG A 93 11.12 -9.06 9.10
N LEU A 94 11.64 -9.64 10.19
CA LEU A 94 11.44 -11.06 10.49
C LEU A 94 9.94 -11.39 10.65
N PRO A 95 9.53 -12.68 10.60
CA PRO A 95 8.13 -13.06 10.63
C PRO A 95 7.30 -12.38 11.73
N GLY A 96 6.23 -11.70 11.33
CA GLY A 96 5.32 -10.97 12.22
C GLY A 96 5.80 -9.57 12.62
N GLN A 97 6.97 -9.14 12.16
CA GLN A 97 7.57 -7.85 12.49
C GLN A 97 7.38 -6.79 11.39
N GLN A 98 7.11 -5.56 11.80
CA GLN A 98 7.10 -4.37 10.96
C GLN A 98 8.02 -3.31 11.58
N TYR A 99 8.83 -2.67 10.76
CA TYR A 99 9.67 -1.55 11.17
C TYR A 99 8.81 -0.33 11.49
N ASP A 100 9.03 0.23 12.67
CA ASP A 100 8.51 1.51 13.08
C ASP A 100 9.64 2.54 13.05
N GLU A 101 9.51 3.52 12.14
CA GLU A 101 10.50 4.57 11.94
C GLU A 101 10.61 5.50 13.15
N GLU A 102 9.51 5.77 13.87
CA GLU A 102 9.49 6.70 14.98
C GLU A 102 10.34 6.20 16.16
N SER A 103 10.23 4.91 16.47
CA SER A 103 10.96 4.28 17.56
C SER A 103 12.28 3.62 17.14
N GLY A 104 12.44 3.29 15.86
CA GLY A 104 13.51 2.44 15.36
C GLY A 104 13.35 0.96 15.72
N LEU A 105 12.23 0.58 16.36
CA LEU A 105 11.96 -0.79 16.82
C LEU A 105 11.11 -1.57 15.82
N TYR A 106 11.06 -2.89 16.00
CA TYR A 106 10.27 -3.78 15.18
C TYR A 106 8.99 -4.18 15.92
N TYR A 107 7.86 -3.62 15.50
CA TYR A 107 6.55 -3.93 16.05
C TYR A 107 6.13 -5.36 15.69
N ASN A 108 5.84 -6.16 16.71
CA ASN A 108 5.31 -7.51 16.59
C ASN A 108 4.06 -7.63 17.48
N ARG A 109 2.96 -7.04 17.00
CA ARG A 109 1.61 -7.08 17.58
C ARG A 109 1.53 -6.66 19.05
N HIS A 110 1.93 -7.52 19.99
CA HIS A 110 1.87 -7.25 21.42
C HIS A 110 3.20 -6.79 22.02
N ARG A 111 4.28 -6.78 21.24
CA ARG A 111 5.63 -6.42 21.71
C ARG A 111 6.39 -5.65 20.65
N TYR A 112 7.41 -4.92 21.10
CA TYR A 112 8.44 -4.33 20.25
C TYR A 112 9.75 -5.07 20.43
N TYR A 113 10.38 -5.42 19.32
CA TYR A 113 11.70 -6.05 19.26
C TYR A 113 12.76 -4.99 18.97
N ASP A 114 13.81 -4.98 19.79
CA ASP A 114 14.99 -4.15 19.61
C ASP A 114 16.08 -5.01 18.92
N PRO A 115 16.37 -4.76 17.64
CA PRO A 115 17.38 -5.52 16.91
C PRO A 115 18.81 -5.21 17.36
N LEU A 116 19.08 -4.05 17.98
CA LEU A 116 20.40 -3.73 18.52
C LEU A 116 20.71 -4.55 19.77
N GLN A 117 19.69 -4.86 20.57
CA GLN A 117 19.81 -5.73 21.75
C GLN A 117 19.50 -7.19 21.44
N GLY A 118 18.96 -7.49 20.26
CA GLY A 118 18.56 -8.82 19.85
C GLY A 118 17.38 -9.40 20.64
N ARG A 119 16.51 -8.57 21.24
CA ARG A 119 15.44 -9.02 22.15
C ARG A 119 14.20 -8.12 22.16
N TYR A 120 13.09 -8.66 22.67
CA TYR A 120 11.92 -7.84 23.00
C TYR A 120 12.20 -6.90 24.18
N ILE A 121 11.68 -5.68 24.11
CA ILE A 121 11.86 -4.65 25.16
C ILE A 121 10.87 -4.81 26.32
N THR A 122 9.89 -5.70 26.19
CA THR A 122 8.92 -6.05 27.24
C THR A 122 8.88 -7.55 27.45
N GLN A 123 8.49 -7.98 28.66
CA GLN A 123 8.23 -9.40 28.96
C GLN A 123 7.13 -9.96 28.03
N ASP A 124 7.13 -11.27 27.83
CA ASP A 124 6.04 -11.95 27.15
C ASP A 124 4.71 -11.73 27.90
N PRO A 125 3.65 -11.22 27.24
CA PRO A 125 2.34 -11.02 27.87
C PRO A 125 1.71 -12.30 28.45
N ILE A 126 2.15 -13.48 28.02
CA ILE A 126 1.61 -14.77 28.49
C ILE A 126 2.55 -15.58 29.38
N GLY A 127 3.73 -15.04 29.76
CA GLY A 127 4.66 -15.67 30.70
C GLY A 127 5.99 -16.06 30.09
#